data_AF-A0A2E5WTF5-F1
#
_entry.id   AF-A0A2E5WTF5-F1
#
_cell.length_a   1.000
_cell.length_b   1.000
_cell.length_c   1.000
_cell.angle_alpha   90.00
_cell.angle_beta   90.00
_cell.angle_gamma   90.00
#
_symmetry.space_group_name_H-M   'P 1'
#
loop_
_entity.id
_entity.type
_entity.pdbx_description
1 polymer ?
#
loop_
_entity_poly.entity_id
_entity_poly.type
_entity_poly.pdbx_seq_one_letter_code
_entity_poly.pdbx_strand_id
1 'polypeptide(L)'
;MIHITLLALAAVFSVQAQGGKIDPQVSKAISGGRSVPVLLLGQKQLLEGPQGFSKFCQKNAGAKRRELRAQLILQLKKIAKAEQAALRKELKLPKETQGLWLVNAVAAILTPEAIRAAAKSDRVKYIYPAGPIPQGQGSGRVGTVLGKRAVRPFSAKGKKIPWNLKAIKADQIWSKLKITGEGAVVAMYDAGVDYTHADLKNNIWRNPGEKANNGKDDDGNGW
;
A
#
# COMPACT_ATOMS: atom_id res chain seq x y z
N MET A 1 29.79 -4.07 67.12
CA MET A 1 28.65 -4.77 66.48
C MET A 1 28.26 -3.97 65.25
N ILE A 2 28.44 -4.56 64.08
CA ILE A 2 28.36 -3.91 62.77
C ILE A 2 26.90 -3.91 62.31
N HIS A 3 26.32 -2.73 62.06
CA HIS A 3 25.03 -2.61 61.39
C HIS A 3 25.28 -2.52 59.87
N ILE A 4 24.95 -3.60 59.17
CA ILE A 4 24.96 -3.68 57.71
C ILE A 4 23.65 -3.08 57.19
N THR A 5 23.74 -1.88 56.63
CA THR A 5 22.65 -1.22 55.92
C THR A 5 22.46 -1.93 54.57
N LEU A 6 21.38 -2.68 54.42
CA LEU A 6 21.02 -3.34 53.17
C LEU A 6 20.44 -2.29 52.20
N LEU A 7 21.28 -1.74 51.33
CA LEU A 7 20.85 -0.86 50.25
C LEU A 7 20.20 -1.72 49.16
N ALA A 8 18.87 -1.76 49.11
CA ALA A 8 18.13 -2.40 48.03
C ALA A 8 18.30 -1.57 46.75
N LEU A 9 19.25 -1.98 45.90
CA LEU A 9 19.45 -1.43 44.58
C LEU A 9 18.27 -1.84 43.70
N ALA A 10 17.25 -0.97 43.62
CA ALA A 10 16.20 -1.10 42.61
C ALA A 10 16.86 -0.93 41.24
N ALA A 11 17.15 -2.05 40.58
CA ALA A 11 17.56 -2.08 39.19
C ALA A 11 16.38 -1.59 38.33
N VAL A 12 16.31 -0.27 38.15
CA VAL A 12 15.55 0.31 37.05
C VAL A 12 16.23 -0.18 35.79
N PHE A 13 15.69 -1.26 35.20
CA PHE A 13 16.00 -1.64 33.84
C PHE A 13 15.49 -0.53 32.93
N SER A 14 16.31 0.50 32.77
CA SER A 14 16.24 1.41 31.65
C SER A 14 16.46 0.54 30.42
N VAL A 15 15.37 0.10 29.78
CA VAL A 15 15.43 -0.45 28.43
C VAL A 15 15.97 0.69 27.58
N GLN A 16 17.29 0.70 27.39
CA GLN A 16 17.96 1.54 26.43
C GLN A 16 17.18 1.42 25.14
N ALA A 17 16.67 2.55 24.66
CA ALA A 17 16.05 2.65 23.35
C ALA A 17 17.02 2.05 22.34
N GLN A 18 16.74 0.83 21.88
CA GLN A 18 17.44 0.26 20.75
C GLN A 18 17.16 1.21 19.59
N GLY A 19 18.15 2.03 19.23
CA GLY A 19 18.24 2.70 17.93
C GLY A 19 18.46 1.67 16.80
N GLY A 20 17.70 0.58 16.84
CA GLY A 20 17.86 -0.64 16.08
C GLY A 20 16.51 -0.97 15.47
N LYS A 21 16.37 -0.65 14.18
CA LYS A 21 15.27 -1.06 13.29
C LYS A 21 13.83 -0.67 13.70
N ILE A 22 13.55 -0.21 14.91
CA ILE A 22 12.21 0.14 15.38
C ILE A 22 12.02 1.65 15.28
N ASP A 23 10.95 2.08 14.60
CA ASP A 23 10.55 3.48 14.56
C ASP A 23 10.25 4.03 15.97
N PRO A 24 10.65 5.27 16.30
CA PRO A 24 10.39 5.87 17.61
C PRO A 24 8.91 5.86 18.03
N GLN A 25 7.96 6.03 17.10
CA GLN A 25 6.53 5.98 17.39
C GLN A 25 6.10 4.56 17.81
N VAL A 26 6.65 3.54 17.14
CA VAL A 26 6.41 2.13 17.49
C VAL A 26 7.04 1.82 18.85
N SER A 27 8.27 2.27 19.09
CA SER A 27 8.96 2.11 20.37
C SER A 27 8.15 2.68 21.55
N LYS A 28 7.59 3.88 21.36
CA LYS A 28 6.69 4.50 22.32
C LYS A 28 5.40 3.69 22.51
N ALA A 29 4.78 3.22 21.41
CA ALA A 29 3.52 2.49 21.45
C ALA A 29 3.62 1.13 22.17
N ILE A 30 4.71 0.37 21.96
CA ILE A 30 4.88 -0.96 22.57
C ILE A 30 5.16 -0.91 24.08
N SER A 31 5.52 0.26 24.62
CA SER A 31 5.67 0.47 26.06
C SER A 31 4.34 0.34 26.81
N GLY A 32 3.21 0.50 26.11
CA GLY A 32 1.86 0.34 26.67
C GLY A 32 1.34 -1.09 26.72
N GLY A 33 2.13 -2.10 26.33
CA GLY A 33 1.76 -3.52 26.44
C GLY A 33 0.70 -4.03 25.45
N ARG A 34 0.15 -3.15 24.61
CA ARG A 34 -0.87 -3.51 23.61
C ARG A 34 -0.24 -3.91 22.28
N SER A 35 -0.97 -4.69 21.50
CA SER A 35 -0.58 -4.97 20.12
C SER A 35 -0.63 -3.69 19.27
N VAL A 36 0.35 -3.51 18.40
CA VAL A 36 0.53 -2.31 17.58
C VAL A 36 0.49 -2.68 16.10
N PRO A 37 -0.23 -1.92 15.25
CA PRO A 37 -0.14 -2.06 13.81
C PRO A 37 1.23 -1.57 13.32
N VAL A 38 1.97 -2.42 12.61
CA VAL A 38 3.31 -2.16 12.11
C VAL A 38 3.49 -2.63 10.67
N LEU A 39 4.44 -1.99 9.97
CA LEU A 39 4.96 -2.45 8.69
C LEU A 39 6.38 -2.99 8.90
N LEU A 40 6.55 -4.31 8.74
CA LEU A 40 7.87 -4.94 8.71
C LEU A 40 8.46 -4.78 7.30
N LEU A 41 9.39 -3.86 7.12
CA LEU A 41 10.11 -3.68 5.86
C LEU A 41 11.12 -4.82 5.67
N GLY A 42 11.03 -5.54 4.55
CA GLY A 42 11.98 -6.59 4.19
C GLY A 42 13.39 -6.03 3.94
N GLN A 43 14.40 -6.84 4.20
CA GLN A 43 15.80 -6.51 4.05
C GLN A 43 16.14 -6.13 2.60
N LYS A 44 15.67 -6.92 1.64
CA LYS A 44 15.96 -6.70 0.22
C LYS A 44 15.00 -5.68 -0.37
N GLN A 45 15.53 -4.66 -1.04
CA GLN A 45 14.71 -3.67 -1.74
C GLN A 45 15.14 -3.60 -3.19
N LEU A 46 14.21 -3.27 -4.10
CA LEU A 46 14.58 -3.11 -5.51
C LEU A 46 15.57 -1.95 -5.70
N LEU A 47 15.35 -0.88 -4.93
CA LEU A 47 16.17 0.32 -4.93
C LEU A 47 16.91 0.38 -3.60
N GLU A 48 18.17 -0.05 -3.59
CA GLU A 48 18.97 -0.12 -2.37
C GLU A 48 19.88 1.10 -2.19
N GLY A 49 19.93 1.59 -0.96
CA GLY A 49 20.79 2.69 -0.55
C GLY A 49 20.40 4.06 -1.13
N PRO A 50 21.11 5.13 -0.73
CA PRO A 50 20.78 6.50 -1.12
C PRO A 50 20.83 6.75 -2.63
N GLN A 51 21.67 5.99 -3.35
CA GLN A 51 21.87 6.14 -4.80
C GLN A 51 21.07 5.11 -5.62
N GLY A 52 20.30 4.21 -4.99
CA GLY A 52 19.62 3.12 -5.67
C GLY A 52 18.69 3.61 -6.79
N PHE A 53 17.90 4.64 -6.51
CA PHE A 53 17.01 5.24 -7.50
C PHE A 53 17.77 5.90 -8.66
N SER A 54 18.78 6.73 -8.37
CA SER A 54 19.57 7.40 -9.41
C SER A 54 20.27 6.41 -10.34
N LYS A 55 20.92 5.37 -9.78
CA LYS A 55 21.56 4.31 -10.56
C LYS A 55 20.56 3.53 -11.39
N PHE A 56 19.38 3.27 -10.84
CA PHE A 56 18.29 2.64 -11.57
C PHE A 56 17.84 3.49 -12.77
N CYS A 57 17.65 4.80 -12.58
CA CYS A 57 17.27 5.72 -13.66
C CYS A 57 18.34 5.75 -14.77
N GLN A 58 19.62 5.87 -14.40
CA GLN A 58 20.73 5.86 -15.36
C GLN A 58 20.76 4.57 -16.18
N LYS A 59 20.62 3.40 -15.52
CA LYS A 59 20.61 2.09 -16.19
C LYS A 59 19.45 1.93 -17.17
N ASN A 60 18.31 2.58 -16.91
CA ASN A 60 17.08 2.38 -17.68
C ASN A 60 16.68 3.62 -18.52
N ALA A 61 17.60 4.55 -18.77
CA ALA A 61 17.29 5.83 -19.43
C ALA A 61 16.65 5.68 -20.81
N GLY A 62 17.01 4.62 -21.56
CA GLY A 62 16.43 4.31 -22.88
C GLY A 62 15.25 3.32 -22.86
N ALA A 63 14.83 2.85 -21.69
CA ALA A 63 13.81 1.80 -21.61
C ALA A 63 12.40 2.35 -21.91
N LYS A 64 11.62 1.63 -22.70
CA LYS A 64 10.19 1.95 -22.88
C LYS A 64 9.44 1.71 -21.58
N ARG A 65 8.67 2.71 -21.14
CA ARG A 65 7.91 2.68 -19.87
C ARG A 65 7.10 1.41 -19.65
N ARG A 66 6.40 0.91 -20.69
CA ARG A 66 5.53 -0.27 -20.59
C ARG A 66 6.32 -1.56 -20.35
N GLU A 67 7.40 -1.74 -21.10
CA GLU A 67 8.29 -2.90 -20.98
C GLU A 67 9.00 -2.90 -19.62
N LEU A 68 9.54 -1.75 -19.22
CA LEU A 68 10.18 -1.59 -17.91
C LEU A 68 9.20 -1.88 -16.78
N ARG A 69 7.98 -1.34 -16.83
CA ARG A 69 6.95 -1.61 -15.81
C ARG A 69 6.69 -3.10 -15.62
N ALA A 70 6.50 -3.85 -16.70
CA ALA A 70 6.23 -5.29 -16.62
C ALA A 70 7.38 -6.03 -15.92
N GLN A 71 8.63 -5.70 -16.28
CA GLN A 71 9.81 -6.29 -15.65
C GLN A 71 9.92 -5.93 -14.16
N LEU A 72 9.64 -4.68 -13.78
CA LEU A 72 9.69 -4.24 -12.38
C LEU A 72 8.65 -4.95 -11.53
N ILE A 73 7.42 -5.11 -12.03
CA ILE A 73 6.36 -5.83 -11.32
C ILE A 73 6.82 -7.26 -11.02
N LEU A 74 7.37 -7.96 -12.01
CA LEU A 74 7.90 -9.32 -11.82
C LEU A 74 9.02 -9.37 -10.78
N GLN A 75 9.97 -8.42 -10.83
CA GLN A 75 11.08 -8.36 -9.88
C GLN A 75 10.62 -8.08 -8.45
N LEU A 76 9.74 -7.08 -8.27
CA LEU A 76 9.17 -6.74 -6.96
C LEU A 76 8.39 -7.91 -6.37
N LYS A 77 7.50 -8.54 -7.16
CA LYS A 77 6.76 -9.73 -6.73
C LYS A 77 7.69 -10.89 -6.37
N LYS A 78 8.78 -11.11 -7.14
CA LYS A 78 9.77 -12.16 -6.85
C LYS A 78 10.50 -11.92 -5.53
N ILE A 79 10.96 -10.69 -5.28
CA ILE A 79 11.61 -10.30 -4.03
C ILE A 79 10.64 -10.52 -2.86
N ALA A 80 9.45 -9.94 -2.96
CA ALA A 80 8.43 -10.01 -1.92
C ALA A 80 8.01 -11.46 -1.60
N LYS A 81 7.71 -12.27 -2.62
CA LYS A 81 7.28 -13.66 -2.43
C LYS A 81 8.32 -14.48 -1.67
N ALA A 82 9.59 -14.37 -2.04
CA ALA A 82 10.66 -15.14 -1.41
C ALA A 82 10.90 -14.71 0.04
N GLU A 83 11.04 -13.41 0.29
CA GLU A 83 11.42 -12.91 1.60
C GLU A 83 10.25 -12.94 2.60
N GLN A 84 9.05 -12.56 2.18
CA GLN A 84 7.88 -12.55 3.07
C GLN A 84 7.47 -13.97 3.49
N ALA A 85 7.62 -14.98 2.63
CA ALA A 85 7.37 -16.36 3.01
C ALA A 85 8.32 -16.84 4.12
N ALA A 86 9.61 -16.50 4.00
CA ALA A 86 10.60 -16.83 5.02
C ALA A 86 10.34 -16.07 6.33
N LEU A 87 10.05 -14.76 6.25
CA LEU A 87 9.75 -13.91 7.40
C LEU A 87 8.51 -14.39 8.17
N ARG A 88 7.44 -14.74 7.45
CA ARG A 88 6.20 -15.29 8.04
C ARG A 88 6.46 -16.57 8.83
N LYS A 89 7.28 -17.47 8.28
CA LYS A 89 7.65 -18.73 8.94
C LYS A 89 8.52 -18.48 10.17
N GLU A 90 9.53 -17.61 10.05
CA GLU A 90 10.48 -17.29 11.11
C GLU A 90 9.79 -16.65 12.32
N LEU A 91 8.98 -15.62 12.10
CA LEU A 91 8.32 -14.86 13.16
C LEU A 91 6.95 -15.43 13.56
N LYS A 92 6.52 -16.56 12.95
CA LYS A 92 5.19 -17.16 13.14
C LYS A 92 4.07 -16.12 12.98
N LEU A 93 4.15 -15.30 11.93
CA LEU A 93 3.23 -14.18 11.73
C LEU A 93 1.78 -14.67 11.60
N PRO A 94 0.80 -13.92 12.13
CA PRO A 94 -0.62 -14.27 11.99
C PRO A 94 -1.05 -14.42 10.52
N LYS A 95 -2.07 -15.26 10.25
CA LYS A 95 -2.52 -15.54 8.87
C LYS A 95 -3.14 -14.31 8.21
N GLU A 96 -3.73 -13.43 9.01
CA GLU A 96 -4.35 -12.15 8.64
C GLU A 96 -3.35 -11.06 8.25
N THR A 97 -2.05 -11.32 8.39
CA THR A 97 -1.02 -10.34 7.99
C THR A 97 -0.99 -10.15 6.47
N GLN A 98 -0.95 -8.90 6.04
CA GLN A 98 -1.01 -8.52 4.63
C GLN A 98 0.39 -8.35 4.03
N GLY A 99 0.67 -9.05 2.93
CA GLY A 99 1.89 -8.83 2.15
C GLY A 99 1.74 -7.64 1.21
N LEU A 100 2.73 -6.74 1.21
CA LEU A 100 2.81 -5.56 0.34
C LEU A 100 3.99 -5.74 -0.60
N TRP A 101 3.73 -6.20 -1.82
CA TRP A 101 4.80 -6.57 -2.76
C TRP A 101 5.54 -5.36 -3.35
N LEU A 102 4.87 -4.21 -3.47
CA LEU A 102 5.43 -3.00 -4.08
C LEU A 102 6.64 -2.46 -3.32
N VAL A 103 6.64 -2.59 -1.99
CA VAL A 103 7.69 -2.10 -1.08
C VAL A 103 8.41 -3.23 -0.35
N ASN A 104 8.09 -4.49 -0.70
CA ASN A 104 8.50 -5.68 0.03
C ASN A 104 8.36 -5.50 1.56
N ALA A 105 7.12 -5.36 2.02
CA ALA A 105 6.81 -5.25 3.44
C ALA A 105 5.67 -6.18 3.85
N VAL A 106 5.57 -6.47 5.14
CA VAL A 106 4.43 -7.17 5.75
C VAL A 106 3.74 -6.25 6.74
N ALA A 107 2.46 -5.95 6.51
CA ALA A 107 1.62 -5.25 7.46
C ALA A 107 1.01 -6.25 8.46
N ALA A 108 1.17 -5.96 9.75
CA ALA A 108 0.75 -6.86 10.82
C ALA A 108 0.35 -6.08 12.08
N ILE A 109 -0.54 -6.67 12.87
CA ILE A 109 -0.79 -6.24 14.26
C ILE A 109 0.00 -7.20 15.15
N LEU A 110 1.01 -6.69 15.87
CA LEU A 110 1.97 -7.51 16.62
C LEU A 110 2.06 -7.10 18.08
N THR A 111 2.33 -8.07 18.96
CA THR A 111 2.64 -7.79 20.36
C THR A 111 4.02 -7.13 20.50
N PRO A 112 4.29 -6.42 21.62
CA PRO A 112 5.61 -5.89 21.92
C PRO A 112 6.76 -6.91 21.79
N GLU A 113 6.52 -8.16 22.22
CA GLU A 113 7.50 -9.26 22.16
C GLU A 113 7.78 -9.65 20.70
N ALA A 114 6.74 -9.77 19.89
CA ALA A 114 6.88 -10.09 18.47
C ALA A 114 7.59 -8.96 17.71
N ILE A 115 7.35 -7.69 18.06
CA ILE A 115 8.07 -6.54 17.48
C ILE A 115 9.55 -6.58 17.86
N ARG A 116 9.87 -6.86 19.13
CA ARG A 116 11.26 -7.03 19.58
C ARG A 116 11.95 -8.23 18.92
N ALA A 117 11.23 -9.33 18.67
CA ALA A 117 11.75 -10.47 17.91
C ALA A 117 11.99 -10.10 16.44
N ALA A 118 11.06 -9.38 15.80
CA ALA A 118 11.19 -8.90 14.44
C ALA A 118 12.41 -7.99 14.28
N ALA A 119 12.68 -7.10 15.24
CA ALA A 119 13.85 -6.21 15.22
C ALA A 119 15.20 -6.95 15.27
N LYS A 120 15.22 -8.20 15.75
CA LYS A 120 16.42 -9.05 15.78
C LYS A 120 16.59 -9.87 14.51
N SER A 121 15.59 -9.94 13.64
CA SER A 121 15.66 -10.69 12.39
C SER A 121 16.53 -9.96 11.38
N ASP A 122 17.42 -10.69 10.70
CA ASP A 122 18.20 -10.17 9.57
C ASP A 122 17.36 -9.94 8.31
N ARG A 123 16.12 -10.45 8.30
CA ARG A 123 15.14 -10.27 7.22
C ARG A 123 14.32 -9.00 7.37
N VAL A 124 14.38 -8.36 8.54
CA VAL A 124 13.70 -7.09 8.79
C VAL A 124 14.73 -5.99 8.67
N LYS A 125 14.47 -5.05 7.78
CA LYS A 125 15.27 -3.83 7.62
C LYS A 125 14.89 -2.78 8.64
N TYR A 126 13.59 -2.54 8.76
CA TYR A 126 13.01 -1.51 9.61
C TYR A 126 11.54 -1.81 9.91
N ILE A 127 11.03 -1.27 11.01
CA ILE A 127 9.67 -1.46 11.51
C ILE A 127 9.04 -0.09 11.62
N TYR A 128 8.15 0.23 10.67
CA TYR A 128 7.42 1.49 10.66
C TYR A 128 6.09 1.37 11.39
N PRO A 129 5.54 2.46 11.93
CA PRO A 129 4.13 2.49 12.33
C PRO A 129 3.27 2.23 11.09
N ALA A 130 2.23 1.41 11.24
CA ALA A 130 1.18 1.28 10.24
C ALA A 130 -0.04 2.08 10.68
N GLY A 131 -0.71 2.73 9.73
CA GLY A 131 -2.11 3.12 9.93
C GLY A 131 -3.00 1.90 10.17
N PRO A 132 -4.28 2.09 10.54
CA PRO A 132 -5.21 0.97 10.63
C PRO A 132 -5.16 0.22 9.30
N ILE A 133 -4.90 -1.09 9.35
CA ILE A 133 -5.01 -1.93 8.16
C ILE A 133 -6.48 -1.86 7.76
N PRO A 134 -6.84 -1.30 6.59
CA PRO A 134 -8.24 -1.17 6.20
C PRO A 134 -8.82 -2.58 6.12
N GLN A 135 -9.57 -2.98 7.14
CA GLN A 135 -10.38 -4.18 7.08
C GLN A 135 -11.62 -3.78 6.30
N GLY A 136 -11.72 -4.24 5.06
CA GLY A 136 -12.92 -4.01 4.26
C GLY A 136 -14.13 -4.56 5.01
N GLN A 137 -14.94 -3.67 5.58
CA GLN A 137 -16.16 -4.05 6.31
C GLN A 137 -17.34 -4.33 5.36
N GLY A 138 -17.17 -4.09 4.06
CA GLY A 138 -18.18 -4.35 3.05
C GLY A 138 -18.04 -5.74 2.43
N SER A 139 -18.98 -6.63 2.74
CA SER A 139 -19.27 -7.77 1.88
C SER A 139 -20.25 -7.34 0.78
N GLY A 140 -19.74 -6.90 -0.37
CA GLY A 140 -20.58 -6.56 -1.53
C GLY A 140 -19.79 -6.68 -2.81
N ARG A 141 -20.29 -7.45 -3.79
CA ARG A 141 -19.60 -7.61 -5.07
C ARG A 141 -19.92 -6.41 -5.96
N VAL A 142 -18.91 -5.59 -6.31
CA VAL A 142 -19.04 -4.55 -7.36
C VAL A 142 -19.57 -5.17 -8.67
N GLY A 143 -19.18 -6.42 -8.96
CA GLY A 143 -19.61 -7.19 -10.13
C GLY A 143 -21.10 -7.55 -10.19
N THR A 144 -21.85 -7.57 -9.08
CA THR A 144 -23.29 -7.88 -9.10
C THR A 144 -24.17 -6.70 -9.50
N VAL A 145 -23.69 -5.46 -9.40
CA VAL A 145 -24.58 -4.28 -9.53
C VAL A 145 -24.40 -3.57 -10.87
N LEU A 146 -23.30 -3.84 -11.54
CA LEU A 146 -22.87 -3.18 -12.75
C LEU A 146 -23.08 -4.15 -13.94
N GLY A 147 -24.34 -4.40 -14.32
CA GLY A 147 -24.67 -5.27 -15.47
C GLY A 147 -24.04 -4.81 -16.79
N LYS A 148 -23.93 -5.71 -17.79
CA LYS A 148 -23.63 -5.32 -19.18
C LYS A 148 -24.77 -4.42 -19.66
N ARG A 149 -24.50 -3.15 -19.93
CA ARG A 149 -25.56 -2.21 -20.32
C ARG A 149 -25.10 -1.33 -21.48
N ALA A 150 -26.01 -1.10 -22.42
CA ALA A 150 -25.79 -0.20 -23.53
C ALA A 150 -25.40 1.20 -23.03
N VAL A 151 -24.25 1.68 -23.48
CA VAL A 151 -23.80 3.06 -23.25
C VAL A 151 -24.76 3.96 -24.01
N ARG A 152 -25.65 4.65 -23.28
CA ARG A 152 -26.44 5.71 -23.89
C ARG A 152 -25.51 6.87 -24.25
N PRO A 153 -25.65 7.50 -25.42
CA PRO A 153 -24.93 8.71 -25.74
C PRO A 153 -25.15 9.76 -24.64
N PHE A 154 -24.07 10.43 -24.25
CA PHE A 154 -24.16 11.56 -23.34
C PHE A 154 -25.05 12.64 -23.95
N SER A 155 -25.99 13.18 -23.16
CA SER A 155 -26.81 14.33 -23.55
C SER A 155 -26.42 15.54 -22.71
N ALA A 156 -25.96 16.60 -23.38
CA ALA A 156 -25.68 17.89 -22.77
C ALA A 156 -26.94 18.76 -22.59
N LYS A 157 -28.11 18.28 -23.03
CA LYS A 157 -29.35 19.07 -23.02
C LYS A 157 -29.70 19.53 -21.60
N GLY A 158 -29.78 20.84 -21.40
CA GLY A 158 -30.10 21.46 -20.11
C GLY A 158 -28.94 21.50 -19.10
N LYS A 159 -27.76 20.97 -19.44
CA LYS A 159 -26.58 21.00 -18.56
C LYS A 159 -25.76 22.26 -18.81
N LYS A 160 -25.32 22.91 -17.73
CA LYS A 160 -24.38 24.06 -17.77
C LYS A 160 -23.01 23.59 -17.34
N ILE A 161 -21.97 24.04 -18.05
CA ILE A 161 -20.58 23.79 -17.65
C ILE A 161 -20.28 24.60 -16.38
N PRO A 162 -19.89 23.95 -15.27
CA PRO A 162 -19.50 24.63 -14.03
C PRO A 162 -18.38 25.65 -14.23
N TRP A 163 -18.37 26.69 -13.40
CA TRP A 163 -17.41 27.79 -13.50
C TRP A 163 -15.95 27.32 -13.41
N ASN A 164 -15.66 26.32 -12.56
CA ASN A 164 -14.30 25.81 -12.33
C ASN A 164 -13.74 25.10 -13.55
N LEU A 165 -14.58 24.40 -14.32
CA LEU A 165 -14.17 23.77 -15.58
C LEU A 165 -13.86 24.81 -16.67
N LYS A 166 -14.62 25.92 -16.69
CA LYS A 166 -14.34 27.06 -17.58
C LYS A 166 -13.06 27.80 -17.18
N ALA A 167 -12.80 27.95 -15.88
CA ALA A 167 -11.61 28.62 -15.37
C ALA A 167 -10.31 27.92 -15.83
N ILE A 168 -10.30 26.59 -15.84
CA ILE A 168 -9.19 25.79 -16.39
C ILE A 168 -9.29 25.52 -17.90
N LYS A 169 -10.26 26.15 -18.58
CA LYS A 169 -10.50 26.04 -20.03
C LYS A 169 -10.73 24.61 -20.56
N ALA A 170 -11.24 23.70 -19.72
CA ALA A 170 -11.48 22.31 -20.11
C ALA A 170 -12.50 22.19 -21.24
N ASP A 171 -13.52 23.05 -21.23
CA ASP A 171 -14.55 23.14 -22.28
C ASP A 171 -13.96 23.47 -23.66
N GLN A 172 -12.92 24.30 -23.70
CA GLN A 172 -12.22 24.63 -24.95
C GLN A 172 -11.42 23.45 -25.49
N ILE A 173 -10.78 22.66 -24.62
CA ILE A 173 -10.07 21.44 -25.02
C ILE A 173 -11.05 20.45 -25.66
N TRP A 174 -12.19 20.20 -25.02
CA TRP A 174 -13.20 19.27 -25.53
C TRP A 174 -13.83 19.75 -26.84
N SER A 175 -14.20 21.04 -26.91
CA SER A 175 -14.92 21.56 -28.07
C SER A 175 -14.02 21.84 -29.28
N LYS A 176 -12.82 22.38 -29.06
CA LYS A 176 -11.90 22.82 -30.14
C LYS A 176 -10.89 21.75 -30.53
N LEU A 177 -10.27 21.09 -29.54
CA LEU A 177 -9.21 20.11 -29.78
C LEU A 177 -9.72 18.67 -29.86
N LYS A 178 -10.98 18.43 -29.45
CA LYS A 178 -11.60 17.09 -29.41
C LYS A 178 -10.84 16.08 -28.54
N ILE A 179 -10.03 16.55 -27.60
CA ILE A 179 -9.27 15.71 -26.66
C ILE A 179 -10.13 15.47 -25.42
N THR A 180 -10.66 14.26 -25.24
CA THR A 180 -11.58 13.91 -24.15
C THR A 180 -10.91 13.20 -22.97
N GLY A 181 -9.66 12.75 -23.14
CA GLY A 181 -8.98 11.86 -22.20
C GLY A 181 -9.30 10.37 -22.42
N GLU A 182 -9.93 10.00 -23.54
CA GLU A 182 -10.18 8.62 -23.91
C GLU A 182 -8.89 7.77 -23.87
N GLY A 183 -9.00 6.59 -23.26
CA GLY A 183 -7.86 5.68 -23.03
C GLY A 183 -7.06 5.95 -21.76
N ALA A 184 -7.27 7.07 -21.06
CA ALA A 184 -6.69 7.31 -19.74
C ALA A 184 -7.52 6.63 -18.64
N VAL A 185 -6.84 6.01 -17.68
CA VAL A 185 -7.45 5.46 -16.46
C VAL A 185 -7.00 6.31 -15.27
N VAL A 186 -7.95 6.81 -14.48
CA VAL A 186 -7.70 7.64 -13.30
C VAL A 186 -8.12 6.88 -12.06
N ALA A 187 -7.17 6.60 -11.17
CA ALA A 187 -7.45 6.00 -9.86
C ALA A 187 -7.78 7.10 -8.84
N MET A 188 -8.90 6.96 -8.15
CA MET A 188 -9.34 7.87 -7.08
C MET A 188 -9.35 7.12 -5.75
N TYR A 189 -8.62 7.64 -4.75
CA TYR A 189 -8.62 7.11 -3.39
C TYR A 189 -9.49 8.01 -2.52
N ASP A 190 -10.75 7.63 -2.36
CA ASP A 190 -11.79 8.38 -1.64
C ASP A 190 -12.71 7.39 -0.90
N ALA A 191 -13.81 7.86 -0.30
CA ALA A 191 -14.79 7.04 0.40
C ALA A 191 -15.60 6.10 -0.51
N GLY A 192 -15.52 6.27 -1.84
CA GLY A 192 -16.21 5.46 -2.84
C GLY A 192 -16.90 6.32 -3.90
N VAL A 193 -17.75 5.69 -4.72
CA VAL A 193 -18.56 6.35 -5.74
C VAL A 193 -19.91 5.65 -5.88
N ASP A 194 -20.98 6.41 -6.09
CA ASP A 194 -22.23 5.84 -6.61
C ASP A 194 -22.01 5.43 -8.06
N TYR A 195 -21.64 4.17 -8.26
CA TYR A 195 -21.39 3.59 -9.56
C TYR A 195 -22.67 3.41 -10.41
N THR A 196 -23.87 3.64 -9.84
CA THR A 196 -25.14 3.64 -10.59
C THR A 196 -25.54 5.01 -11.10
N HIS A 197 -24.87 6.08 -10.62
CA HIS A 197 -25.17 7.46 -10.98
C HIS A 197 -25.18 7.65 -12.50
N ALA A 198 -26.24 8.28 -13.02
CA ALA A 198 -26.50 8.35 -14.46
C ALA A 198 -25.36 9.04 -15.24
N ASP A 199 -24.70 10.03 -14.64
CA ASP A 199 -23.59 10.78 -15.25
C ASP A 199 -22.21 10.12 -15.06
N LEU A 200 -22.07 9.14 -14.15
CA LEU A 200 -20.77 8.53 -13.83
C LEU A 200 -20.65 7.10 -14.35
N LYS A 201 -21.74 6.33 -14.37
CA LYS A 201 -21.75 4.89 -14.64
C LYS A 201 -21.06 4.48 -15.95
N ASN A 202 -21.05 5.34 -16.95
CA ASN A 202 -20.41 5.07 -18.25
C ASN A 202 -18.89 5.29 -18.23
N ASN A 203 -18.37 5.96 -17.21
CA ASN A 203 -16.94 6.28 -17.03
C ASN A 203 -16.29 5.44 -15.91
N ILE A 204 -17.05 4.56 -15.25
CA ILE A 204 -16.51 3.65 -14.24
C ILE A 204 -15.69 2.58 -14.95
N TRP A 205 -14.37 2.68 -14.82
CA TRP A 205 -13.43 1.70 -15.36
C TRP A 205 -13.60 0.35 -14.65
N ARG A 206 -13.41 -0.74 -15.40
CA ARG A 206 -13.32 -2.10 -14.88
C ARG A 206 -12.12 -2.78 -15.50
N ASN A 207 -11.39 -3.58 -14.72
CA ASN A 207 -10.36 -4.44 -15.28
C ASN A 207 -11.03 -5.67 -15.92
N PRO A 208 -11.06 -5.82 -17.27
CA PRO A 208 -11.65 -6.99 -17.90
C PRO A 208 -10.85 -8.27 -17.66
N GLY A 209 -9.58 -8.16 -17.25
CA GLY A 209 -8.71 -9.28 -16.90
C GLY A 209 -9.02 -9.90 -15.54
N GLU A 210 -9.79 -9.22 -14.68
CA GLU A 210 -9.99 -9.59 -13.28
C GLU A 210 -11.34 -10.22 -12.99
N LYS A 211 -11.34 -11.26 -12.15
CA LYS A 211 -12.54 -11.82 -11.53
C LYS A 211 -12.82 -11.06 -10.25
N ALA A 212 -13.82 -10.19 -10.31
CA ALA A 212 -14.20 -9.35 -9.19
C ALA A 212 -14.32 -10.10 -7.85
N ASN A 213 -13.63 -9.58 -6.83
CA ASN A 213 -13.66 -10.04 -5.42
C ASN A 213 -13.05 -11.42 -5.14
N ASN A 214 -12.19 -11.96 -6.01
CA ASN A 214 -11.43 -13.17 -5.67
C ASN A 214 -10.13 -12.87 -4.89
N GLY A 215 -9.75 -11.59 -4.77
CA GLY A 215 -8.52 -11.14 -4.10
C GLY A 215 -7.23 -11.60 -4.80
N LYS A 216 -7.30 -11.93 -6.09
CA LYS A 216 -6.18 -12.33 -6.93
C LYS A 216 -6.03 -11.31 -8.05
N ASP A 217 -4.81 -11.21 -8.55
CA ASP A 217 -4.43 -10.51 -9.77
C ASP A 217 -4.46 -11.57 -10.89
N ASP A 218 -5.63 -11.75 -11.52
CA ASP A 218 -5.91 -12.81 -12.50
C ASP A 218 -5.16 -12.60 -13.81
N ASP A 219 -4.90 -11.36 -14.21
CA ASP A 219 -4.17 -11.04 -15.46
C ASP A 219 -2.67 -10.77 -15.24
N GLY A 220 -2.23 -10.70 -13.97
CA GLY A 220 -0.83 -10.58 -13.57
C GLY A 220 -0.25 -9.17 -13.69
N ASN A 221 -1.05 -8.17 -14.06
CA ASN A 221 -0.59 -6.79 -14.32
C ASN A 221 -0.45 -5.94 -13.04
N GLY A 222 -0.73 -6.53 -11.87
CA GLY A 222 -0.54 -5.90 -10.57
C GLY A 222 -1.74 -5.10 -10.08
N TRP A 223 -2.93 -5.30 -10.65
CA TRP A 223 -4.21 -4.74 -10.18
C TRP A 223 -5.05 -5.78 -9.45
#